data_AF-A0A259DUF5-F1
#
_entry.id   AF-A0A259DUF5-F1
#
_cell.length_a   1.000
_cell.length_b   1.000
_cell.length_c   1.000
_cell.angle_alpha   90.00
_cell.angle_beta   90.00
_cell.angle_gamma   90.00
#
_symmetry.space_group_name_H-M   'P 1'
#
loop_
_entity.id
_entity.type
_entity.pdbx_description
1 polymer ?
#
loop_
_entity_poly.entity_id
_entity_poly.type
_entity_poly.pdbx_seq_one_letter_code
_entity_poly.pdbx_strand_id
1 'polypeptide(L)'
;MDATALLSTGGSLRLEGPVSLSPPFDADLSIALDGLRLFDPELYDATASGSVQVAGPLTGGASVSGSVVLAEAELRVPDSTIAGAGSIPEIIHLAEPADVRRTRVRA
;
A
#
# COMPACT_ATOMS: atom_id res chain seq x y z
N MET A 1 9.73 -19.75 22.63
CA MET A 1 8.28 -19.60 22.44
C MET A 1 8.04 -19.76 20.96
N ASP A 2 7.03 -20.53 20.59
CA ASP A 2 6.74 -20.84 19.20
C ASP A 2 5.26 -20.58 18.94
N ALA A 3 4.98 -19.83 17.88
CA ALA A 3 3.63 -19.49 17.47
C ALA A 3 3.51 -19.62 15.96
N THR A 4 2.36 -20.09 15.50
CA THR A 4 2.04 -20.14 14.07
C THR A 4 0.65 -19.56 13.88
N ALA A 5 0.53 -18.65 12.92
CA ALA A 5 -0.71 -18.01 12.54
C ALA A 5 -0.98 -18.23 11.04
N LEU A 6 -2.25 -18.44 10.71
CA LEU A 6 -2.74 -18.48 9.34
C LEU A 6 -3.55 -17.21 9.11
N LEU A 7 -3.27 -16.48 8.04
CA LEU A 7 -4.04 -15.29 7.73
C LEU A 7 -5.32 -15.68 6.99
N SER A 8 -6.42 -15.02 7.34
CA SER A 8 -7.71 -15.19 6.63
C SER A 8 -7.61 -14.78 5.16
N THR A 9 -6.69 -13.87 4.83
CA THR A 9 -6.41 -13.42 3.46
C THR A 9 -5.52 -14.37 2.67
N GLY A 10 -4.81 -15.29 3.35
CA GLY A 10 -3.90 -16.27 2.74
C GLY A 10 -2.47 -16.21 3.30
N GLY A 11 -1.79 -17.35 3.25
CA GLY A 11 -0.42 -17.51 3.74
C GLY A 11 -0.30 -17.91 5.21
N SER A 12 0.94 -18.06 5.66
CA SER A 12 1.27 -18.41 7.05
C SER A 12 2.41 -17.58 7.62
N LEU A 13 2.35 -17.39 8.93
CA LEU A 13 3.30 -16.65 9.74
C LEU A 13 3.78 -17.55 10.86
N ARG A 14 5.08 -17.74 11.00
CA ARG A 14 5.69 -18.51 12.09
C ARG A 14 6.63 -17.63 12.89
N LEU A 15 6.52 -17.67 14.21
CA LEU A 15 7.36 -16.94 15.14
C LEU A 15 8.02 -17.95 16.08
N GLU A 16 9.32 -17.81 16.28
CA GLU A 16 10.12 -18.70 17.12
C GLU A 16 11.16 -17.86 17.88
N GLY A 17 11.39 -18.19 19.15
CA GLY A 17 12.46 -17.57 19.94
C GLY A 17 12.10 -17.26 21.38
N PRO A 18 13.09 -16.90 22.22
CA PRO A 18 12.87 -16.56 23.62
C PRO A 18 12.31 -15.15 23.80
N VAL A 19 11.54 -14.98 24.87
CA VAL A 19 11.10 -13.68 25.40
C VAL A 19 11.33 -13.69 26.91
N SER A 20 11.98 -12.65 27.42
CA SER A 20 12.11 -12.40 28.85
C SER A 20 10.85 -11.74 29.41
N LEU A 21 10.32 -12.26 30.51
CA LEU A 21 9.13 -11.71 31.18
C LEU A 21 9.47 -10.71 32.29
N SER A 22 10.76 -10.44 32.51
CA SER A 22 11.23 -9.38 33.41
C SER A 22 11.63 -8.16 32.60
N PRO A 23 11.39 -6.92 33.09
CA PRO A 23 11.94 -5.73 32.49
C PRO A 23 13.46 -5.88 32.24
N PRO A 24 13.95 -5.50 31.04
CA PRO A 24 13.29 -4.66 30.04
C PRO A 24 12.48 -5.45 28.97
N PHE A 25 12.14 -6.72 29.22
CA PHE A 25 11.42 -7.60 28.30
C PHE A 25 12.17 -7.85 26.99
N ASP A 26 13.46 -8.21 27.12
CA ASP A 26 14.29 -8.56 25.97
C ASP A 26 13.75 -9.79 25.25
N ALA A 27 13.76 -9.72 23.92
CA ALA A 27 13.39 -10.83 23.07
C ALA A 27 14.39 -11.02 21.93
N ASP A 28 14.40 -12.22 21.38
CA ASP A 28 15.12 -12.56 20.16
C ASP A 28 14.20 -13.46 19.33
N LEU A 29 13.36 -12.85 18.50
CA LEU A 29 12.28 -13.53 17.78
C LEU A 29 12.58 -13.61 16.29
N SER A 30 12.69 -14.83 15.78
CA SER A 30 12.74 -15.13 14.36
C SER A 30 11.33 -15.31 13.82
N ILE A 31 11.03 -14.58 12.75
CA ILE A 31 9.71 -14.54 12.12
C ILE A 31 9.86 -14.98 10.66
N ALA A 32 9.19 -16.05 10.27
CA ALA A 32 9.12 -16.52 8.90
C ALA A 32 7.75 -16.18 8.29
N LEU A 33 7.78 -15.54 7.12
CA LEU A 33 6.61 -15.16 6.33
C LEU A 33 6.55 -16.07 5.10
N ASP A 34 5.44 -16.77 4.92
CA ASP A 34 5.23 -17.67 3.78
C ASP A 34 3.93 -17.33 3.06
N GLY A 35 4.05 -16.70 1.88
CA GLY A 35 2.93 -16.36 1.01
C GLY A 35 1.84 -15.49 1.66
N LEU A 36 2.21 -14.56 2.54
CA LEU A 36 1.26 -13.69 3.22
C LEU A 36 0.59 -12.77 2.21
N ARG A 37 -0.74 -12.85 2.11
CA ARG A 37 -1.52 -11.92 1.27
C ARG A 37 -1.94 -10.71 2.08
N LEU A 38 -1.40 -9.54 1.74
CA LEU A 38 -1.80 -8.25 2.28
C LEU A 38 -2.78 -7.62 1.31
N PHE A 39 -4.01 -7.41 1.77
CA PHE A 39 -5.11 -6.94 0.93
C PHE A 39 -5.79 -5.73 1.57
N ASP A 40 -5.78 -4.62 0.84
CA ASP A 40 -6.60 -3.44 1.09
C ASP A 40 -7.49 -3.21 -0.15
N PRO A 41 -8.82 -3.36 -0.05
CA PRO A 41 -9.71 -3.26 -1.20
C PRO A 41 -9.67 -1.90 -1.91
N GLU A 42 -9.24 -0.84 -1.24
CA GLU A 42 -9.17 0.51 -1.81
C GLU A 42 -7.83 0.82 -2.46
N LEU A 43 -6.77 0.05 -2.17
CA LEU A 43 -5.41 0.44 -2.49
C LEU A 43 -4.57 -0.66 -3.13
N TYR A 44 -4.47 -1.86 -2.54
CA TYR A 44 -3.53 -2.87 -3.04
C TYR A 44 -3.89 -4.32 -2.70
N ASP A 45 -3.36 -5.24 -3.50
CA ASP A 45 -3.30 -6.67 -3.23
C ASP A 45 -1.87 -7.15 -3.46
N ALA A 46 -1.18 -7.61 -2.40
CA ALA A 46 0.22 -7.99 -2.46
C ALA A 46 0.50 -9.30 -1.73
N THR A 47 1.41 -10.09 -2.27
CA THR A 47 1.89 -11.32 -1.63
C THR A 47 3.35 -11.17 -1.20
N ALA A 48 3.60 -11.37 0.09
CA ALA A 48 4.91 -11.20 0.72
C ALA A 48 5.46 -12.50 1.30
N SER A 49 6.76 -12.73 1.20
CA SER A 49 7.46 -13.84 1.83
C SER A 49 8.85 -13.39 2.30
N GLY A 50 9.39 -14.04 3.33
CA GLY A 50 10.71 -13.67 3.83
C GLY A 50 10.93 -14.00 5.30
N SER A 51 11.94 -13.36 5.87
CA SER A 51 12.38 -13.58 7.24
C SER A 51 12.69 -12.27 7.93
N VAL A 52 12.15 -12.09 9.13
CA VAL A 52 12.33 -10.90 9.96
C VAL A 52 12.81 -11.34 11.35
N GLN A 53 13.76 -10.62 11.92
CA GLN A 53 14.24 -10.78 13.29
C GLN A 53 13.83 -9.57 14.11
N VAL A 54 13.30 -9.81 15.31
CA VAL A 54 13.04 -8.78 16.32
C VAL A 54 13.92 -9.06 17.52
N ALA A 55 14.89 -8.18 17.79
CA ALA A 55 15.88 -8.39 18.84
C ALA A 55 16.02 -7.16 19.76
N GLY A 56 15.89 -7.36 21.07
CA GLY A 56 16.06 -6.34 22.11
C GLY A 56 14.80 -6.07 22.94
N PRO A 57 14.73 -4.94 23.68
CA PRO A 57 13.62 -4.61 24.57
C PRO A 57 12.29 -4.40 23.84
N LEU A 58 11.32 -5.29 24.03
CA LEU A 58 10.02 -5.23 23.32
C LEU A 58 9.17 -4.01 23.64
N THR A 59 9.47 -3.27 24.72
CA THR A 59 8.75 -2.04 25.09
C THR A 59 9.25 -0.77 24.38
N GLY A 60 10.22 -0.87 23.46
CA GLY A 60 10.62 0.26 22.62
C GLY A 60 12.10 0.33 22.21
N GLY A 61 12.93 -0.63 22.62
CA GLY A 61 14.35 -0.70 22.24
C GLY A 61 14.68 -1.79 21.22
N ALA A 62 13.70 -2.61 20.84
CA ALA A 62 13.91 -3.72 19.93
C ALA A 62 14.24 -3.22 18.51
N SER A 63 15.28 -3.83 17.94
CA SER A 63 15.61 -3.71 16.52
C SER A 63 14.77 -4.69 15.71
N VAL A 64 14.28 -4.23 14.57
CA VAL A 64 13.61 -5.08 13.58
C VAL A 64 14.48 -5.09 12.32
N SER A 65 14.90 -6.28 11.91
CA SER A 65 15.80 -6.46 10.77
C SER A 65 15.38 -7.66 9.94
N GLY A 66 15.79 -7.73 8.68
CA GLY A 66 15.49 -8.88 7.83
C GLY A 66 15.23 -8.48 6.39
N SER A 67 14.67 -9.43 5.65
CA SER A 67 14.34 -9.26 4.24
C SER A 67 12.94 -9.78 3.96
N VAL A 68 12.19 -8.99 3.20
CA VAL A 68 10.87 -9.35 2.73
C VAL A 68 10.86 -9.15 1.22
N VAL A 69 10.43 -10.18 0.51
CA VAL A 69 10.27 -10.19 -0.93
C VAL A 69 8.78 -10.11 -1.23
N LEU A 70 8.41 -9.14 -2.07
CA LEU A 70 7.08 -9.06 -2.64
C LEU A 70 7.09 -9.86 -3.95
N ALA A 71 6.31 -10.94 -4.00
CA ALA A 71 6.21 -11.78 -5.18
C ALA A 71 5.33 -11.13 -6.26
N GLU A 72 4.18 -10.60 -5.84
CA GLU A 72 3.22 -9.89 -6.68
C GLU A 72 2.61 -8.74 -5.88
N ALA A 73 2.37 -7.61 -6.54
CA ALA A 73 1.68 -6.46 -5.97
C ALA A 73 0.84 -5.78 -7.06
N GLU A 74 -0.48 -5.78 -6.90
CA GLU A 74 -1.42 -5.01 -7.69
C GLU A 74 -1.78 -3.73 -6.92
N LEU A 75 -1.53 -2.56 -7.51
CA LEU A 75 -1.89 -1.27 -6.93
C LEU A 75 -3.06 -0.67 -7.71
N ARG A 76 -4.13 -0.32 -7.01
CA ARG A 76 -5.24 0.43 -7.57
C ARG A 76 -4.93 1.91 -7.42
N VAL A 77 -4.81 2.61 -8.55
CA VAL A 77 -4.82 4.07 -8.55
C VAL A 77 -6.29 4.46 -8.72
N PRO A 78 -6.98 4.89 -7.66
CA PRO A 78 -8.29 5.47 -7.86
C PRO A 78 -8.09 6.66 -8.79
N ASP A 79 -8.87 6.73 -9.87
CA ASP A 79 -8.98 7.95 -10.65
C ASP A 79 -9.36 9.03 -9.64
N SER A 80 -8.40 9.88 -9.26
CA SER A 80 -8.75 11.17 -8.69
C SER A 80 -9.71 11.73 -9.71
N THR A 81 -10.98 11.88 -9.31
CA THR A 81 -12.00 12.57 -10.07
C THR A 81 -11.30 13.64 -10.88
N ILE A 82 -11.43 13.60 -12.21
CA ILE A 82 -11.10 14.74 -13.06
C ILE A 82 -12.10 15.85 -12.66
N ALA A 83 -11.97 16.39 -11.46
CA ALA A 83 -12.50 17.66 -11.00
C ALA A 83 -11.53 18.69 -11.55
N GLY A 84 -11.48 18.77 -12.88
CA GLY A 84 -10.35 19.36 -13.57
C GLY A 84 -10.47 19.38 -15.08
N ALA A 85 -11.58 18.90 -15.67
CA ALA A 85 -12.12 19.63 -16.80
C ALA A 85 -12.58 20.99 -16.24
N GLY A 86 -11.61 21.88 -15.98
CA GLY A 86 -11.90 23.27 -15.68
C GLY A 86 -12.89 23.74 -16.74
N SER A 87 -13.95 24.39 -16.29
CA SER A 87 -14.94 25.02 -17.17
C SER A 87 -14.23 25.60 -18.38
N ILE A 88 -14.62 25.18 -19.60
CA ILE A 88 -14.02 25.69 -20.83
C ILE A 88 -13.97 27.22 -20.69
N PRO A 89 -12.77 27.84 -20.68
CA PRO A 89 -12.65 29.28 -20.52
C PRO A 89 -13.36 29.97 -21.69
N GLU A 90 -13.75 31.23 -21.51
CA GLU A 90 -14.45 31.97 -22.56
C GLU A 90 -13.66 31.94 -23.88
N ILE A 91 -14.24 31.31 -24.91
CA ILE A 91 -13.59 31.15 -26.21
C ILE A 91 -13.76 32.45 -27.00
N ILE A 92 -12.69 33.25 -27.03
CA ILE A 92 -12.58 34.40 -27.94
C ILE A 92 -12.18 33.92 -29.34
N HIS A 93 -12.99 34.23 -30.34
CA HIS A 93 -12.68 33.91 -31.73
C HIS A 93 -11.97 35.10 -32.39
N LEU A 94 -10.65 35.01 -32.55
CA LEU A 94 -9.87 36.04 -33.26
C LEU A 94 -9.92 35.75 -34.77
N ALA A 95 -10.38 36.74 -35.56
CA ALA A 95 -10.47 36.65 -37.03
C ALA A 95 -11.41 35.56 -37.57
N GLU A 96 -12.53 35.28 -36.89
CA GLU A 96 -13.55 34.35 -37.38
C GLU A 96 -14.11 34.73 -38.76
N PRO A 97 -14.05 33.82 -39.76
CA PRO A 97 -14.70 34.01 -41.06
C PRO A 97 -16.21 34.25 -40.94
N ALA A 98 -16.77 35.03 -41.88
CA ALA A 98 -18.14 35.54 -41.77
C ALA A 98 -19.22 34.43 -41.78
N ASP A 99 -18.95 33.33 -42.47
CA ASP A 99 -19.80 32.14 -42.54
C ASP A 99 -19.86 31.37 -41.22
N VAL A 100 -18.73 31.26 -40.51
CA VAL A 100 -18.64 30.62 -39.19
C VAL A 100 -19.38 31.46 -38.14
N ARG A 101 -19.14 32.79 -38.11
CA ARG A 101 -19.83 33.71 -37.20
C ARG A 101 -21.35 33.66 -37.35
N ARG A 102 -21.83 33.62 -38.60
CA ARG A 102 -23.26 33.58 -38.90
C ARG A 102 -23.93 32.32 -38.36
N THR A 103 -23.20 31.20 -38.33
CA THR A 103 -23.70 29.94 -37.77
C THR A 103 -23.71 30.01 -36.24
N ARG A 104 -22.66 30.57 -35.63
CA ARG A 104 -22.57 30.73 -34.17
C ARG A 104 -23.65 31.64 -33.58
N VAL A 105 -23.97 32.78 -34.21
CA VAL A 105 -25.00 33.72 -33.71
C VAL A 105 -26.43 33.15 -33.79
N ARG A 106 -26.65 32.13 -34.63
CA ARG A 106 -27.98 31.52 -34.83
C ARG A 106 -28.28 30.36 -33.89
N ALA A 107 -27.24 29.73 -33.34
CA ALA A 107 -27.35 28.64 -32.39
C ALA A 107 -27.57 29.21 -30.97
#